data_AF-A0A967GVH8-F1
#
_entry.id   AF-A0A967GVH8-F1
#
_cell.length_a   1.000
_cell.length_b   1.000
_cell.length_c   1.000
_cell.angle_alpha   90.00
_cell.angle_beta   90.00
_cell.angle_gamma   90.00
#
_symmetry.space_group_name_H-M   'P 1'
#
loop_
_entity.id
_entity.type
_entity.pdbx_description
1 polymer ?
#
loop_
_entity_poly.entity_id
_entity_poly.type
_entity_poly.pdbx_seq_one_letter_code
_entity_poly.pdbx_strand_id
1 'polypeptide(L)' 'SDGGVVYAREPDLPLVPASNQKVLTAAAALSYWGPAHRFVTRIESDRPPDATGVVGELCVRGGGD' A
#
# COMPACT_ATOMS: atom_id res chain seq x y z
N SER A 1 -4.46 30.73 12.43
CA SER A 1 -5.62 30.66 11.53
C SER A 1 -6.48 29.50 11.96
N ASP A 2 -7.80 29.62 11.84
CA ASP A 2 -8.83 28.71 12.36
C ASP A 2 -9.33 27.67 11.34
N GLY A 3 -8.77 27.68 10.12
CA GLY A 3 -9.21 26.81 9.02
C GLY A 3 -10.40 27.36 8.22
N GLY A 4 -10.84 28.60 8.48
CA GLY A 4 -11.92 29.24 7.74
C GLY A 4 -11.63 29.38 6.24
N VAL A 5 -12.66 29.23 5.41
CA VAL A 5 -12.58 29.41 3.95
C VAL A 5 -12.41 30.89 3.64
N VAL A 6 -11.31 31.23 2.97
CA VAL A 6 -11.02 32.61 2.52
C VAL A 6 -11.38 32.84 1.04
N TYR A 7 -11.54 31.77 0.27
CA TYR A 7 -11.93 31.78 -1.14
C TYR A 7 -12.50 30.42 -1.55
N ALA A 8 -13.52 30.41 -2.40
CA ALA A 8 -14.06 29.21 -3.03
C ALA A 8 -14.58 29.51 -4.44
N ARG A 9 -14.47 28.53 -5.34
CA ARG A 9 -15.08 28.57 -6.67
C ARG A 9 -15.59 27.17 -7.00
N GLU A 10 -16.90 27.06 -7.24
CA GLU A 10 -17.59 25.80 -7.55
C GLU A 10 -17.16 24.62 -6.63
N PRO A 11 -17.13 24.82 -5.30
CA PRO A 11 -16.51 23.84 -4.39
C PRO A 11 -17.22 22.47 -4.38
N ASP A 12 -18.50 22.44 -4.73
CA ASP A 12 -19.32 21.22 -4.73
C ASP A 12 -19.44 20.55 -6.12
N LEU A 13 -18.79 21.12 -7.15
CA LEU A 13 -18.81 20.53 -8.49
C LEU A 13 -17.98 19.23 -8.49
N PRO A 14 -18.57 18.06 -8.81
CA PRO A 14 -17.81 16.82 -8.88
C PRO A 14 -16.83 16.85 -10.06
N LEU A 15 -15.56 16.59 -9.79
CA LEU A 15 -14.49 16.54 -10.78
C LEU A 15 -13.71 15.22 -10.65
N VAL A 16 -13.01 14.83 -11.72
CA VAL A 16 -12.00 13.76 -11.63
C VAL A 16 -10.79 14.32 -10.88
N PRO A 17 -10.42 13.79 -9.69
CA PRO A 17 -9.42 14.41 -8.82
C PRO A 17 -7.97 14.21 -9.31
N ALA A 18 -7.77 13.41 -10.35
CA ALA A 18 -6.45 12.97 -10.80
C ALA A 18 -5.60 12.46 -9.61
N SER A 19 -4.36 12.94 -9.47
CA SER A 19 -3.48 12.53 -8.38
C SER A 19 -3.85 13.10 -7.01
N ASN A 20 -4.78 14.06 -6.90
CA ASN A 20 -5.26 14.52 -5.59
C ASN A 20 -5.96 13.40 -4.81
N GLN A 21 -6.44 12.36 -5.50
CA GLN A 21 -6.95 11.14 -4.88
C GLN A 21 -5.96 10.50 -3.89
N LYS A 22 -4.66 10.68 -4.12
CA LYS A 22 -3.60 10.12 -3.26
C LYS A 22 -3.68 10.63 -1.82
N VAL A 23 -4.24 11.82 -1.57
CA VAL A 23 -4.42 12.35 -0.21
C VAL A 23 -5.37 11.46 0.59
N LEU A 24 -6.52 11.09 0.01
CA LEU A 24 -7.48 10.20 0.66
C LEU A 24 -6.92 8.78 0.77
N THR A 25 -6.23 8.28 -0.25
CA THR A 25 -5.55 6.97 -0.19
C THR A 25 -4.52 6.92 0.94
N ALA A 26 -3.69 7.94 1.08
CA ALA A 26 -2.68 8.01 2.13
C ALA A 26 -3.32 8.08 3.53
N ALA A 27 -4.35 8.89 3.71
CA ALA A 27 -5.10 8.98 4.97
C ALA A 27 -5.74 7.62 5.34
N ALA A 28 -6.36 6.94 4.37
CA ALA A 28 -6.96 5.63 4.57
C ALA A 28 -5.90 4.56 4.90
N ALA A 29 -4.78 4.54 4.17
CA ALA A 29 -3.69 3.60 4.41
C ALA A 29 -3.08 3.78 5.81
N LEU A 30 -2.83 5.02 6.24
CA LEU A 30 -2.32 5.31 7.58
C LEU A 30 -3.32 4.95 8.68
N SER A 31 -4.61 5.20 8.46
CA SER A 31 -5.67 4.84 9.41
C SER A 31 -5.82 3.33 9.57
N TYR A 32 -5.81 2.59 8.44
CA TYR A 32 -6.05 1.16 8.41
C TYR A 32 -4.81 0.34 8.81
N TRP A 33 -3.64 0.65 8.23
CA TRP A 33 -2.42 -0.12 8.43
C TRP A 33 -1.48 0.46 9.49
N GLY A 34 -1.61 1.75 9.81
CA GLY A 34 -0.66 2.46 10.63
C GLY A 34 0.65 2.82 9.90
N PRO A 35 1.44 3.74 10.46
CA PRO A 35 2.67 4.24 9.82
C PRO A 35 3.81 3.20 9.75
N ALA A 36 3.72 2.14 10.57
CA ALA A 36 4.75 1.11 10.66
C ALA A 36 4.53 -0.09 9.73
N HIS A 37 3.45 -0.10 8.93
CA HIS A 37 3.15 -1.22 8.05
C HIS A 37 4.26 -1.49 7.03
N ARG A 38 4.45 -2.77 6.73
CA ARG A 38 5.41 -3.27 5.74
C ARG A 38 4.74 -4.38 4.95
N PHE A 39 4.76 -4.25 3.63
CA PHE A 39 4.48 -5.38 2.75
C PHE A 39 5.61 -6.41 2.86
N VAL A 40 5.30 -7.68 2.62
CA VAL A 40 6.25 -8.78 2.82
C VAL A 40 6.24 -9.68 1.60
N THR A 41 7.38 -9.70 0.90
CA THR A 41 7.66 -10.70 -0.14
C THR A 41 8.38 -11.89 0.50
N ARG A 42 7.90 -13.12 0.24
CA ARG A 42 8.43 -14.36 0.83
C ARG A 42 9.04 -15.25 -0.23
N ILE A 43 10.08 -15.98 0.17
CA ILE A 43 10.60 -17.13 -0.57
C ILE A 43 10.10 -18.38 0.12
N GLU A 44 9.42 -19.24 -0.63
CA GLU A 44 8.79 -20.46 -0.11
C GLU A 44 9.22 -21.65 -0.96
N SER A 45 9.24 -22.84 -0.35
CA SER A 45 9.54 -24.09 -1.03
C SER A 45 8.50 -25.16 -0.73
N ASP A 46 8.36 -26.13 -1.64
CA ASP A 46 7.47 -27.30 -1.48
C ASP A 46 7.86 -28.18 -0.28
N ARG A 47 9.14 -28.14 0.08
CA ARG A 47 9.75 -28.92 1.17
C ARG A 47 11.00 -28.24 1.73
N PRO A 48 11.47 -28.63 2.92
CA PRO A 48 12.78 -28.23 3.40
C PRO A 48 13.89 -28.66 2.42
N PRO A 49 14.99 -27.90 2.32
CA PRO A 49 16.13 -28.30 1.51
C PRO A 49 16.72 -29.63 1.96
N ASP A 50 17.21 -30.43 1.01
CA ASP A 50 17.97 -31.64 1.32
C ASP A 50 19.38 -31.32 1.87
N ALA A 51 20.18 -32.36 2.15
CA ALA A 51 21.53 -32.21 2.71
C ALA A 51 22.49 -31.40 1.82
N THR A 52 22.16 -31.22 0.53
CA THR A 52 22.92 -30.42 -0.44
C THR A 52 22.27 -29.06 -0.72
N GLY A 53 21.12 -28.77 -0.10
CA GLY A 53 20.42 -27.51 -0.22
C GLY A 53 19.40 -27.45 -1.37
N VAL A 54 19.04 -28.58 -1.98
CA VAL A 54 18.11 -28.61 -3.12
C VAL A 54 16.66 -28.78 -2.65
N VAL A 55 15.73 -28.07 -3.30
CA VAL A 55 14.28 -28.22 -3.15
C VAL A 55 13.66 -28.59 -4.50
N GLY A 56 12.40 -29.05 -4.50
CA GLY A 56 11.70 -29.36 -5.75
C GLY A 56 11.25 -28.09 -6.45
N GLU A 57 10.43 -27.32 -5.76
CA GLU A 57 9.92 -26.05 -6.23
C GLU A 57 10.32 -24.94 -5.27
N LEU A 58 10.75 -23.82 -5.83
CA LEU A 58 11.05 -22.59 -5.12
C LEU A 58 10.17 -21.48 -5.70
N CYS A 59 9.38 -20.84 -4.85
CA CYS A 59 8.41 -19.82 -5.23
C CYS A 59 8.73 -18.49 -4.57
N VAL A 60 8.52 -17.41 -5.33
CA VAL A 60 8.48 -16.04 -4.80
C VAL A 60 7.02 -15.63 -4.62
N ARG A 61 6.60 -15.45 -3.38
CA ARG A 61 5.27 -14.94 -3.04
C ARG A 61 5.36 -13.43 -2.79
N GLY A 62 4.96 -12.64 -3.78
CA GLY A 62 4.87 -11.18 -3.66
C GLY A 62 3.79 -10.74 -2.67
N GLY A 63 4.12 -9.75 -1.83
CA GLY A 63 3.20 -9.18 -0.83
C GLY A 63 2.68 -7.78 -1.16
N GLY A 64 3.09 -7.20 -2.28
CA GLY A 64 2.75 -5.82 -2.68
C GLY A 64 3.81 -4.77 -2.34
N ASP A 65 5.07 -5.16 -2.11
CA ASP A 65 6.21 -4.24 -2.08
C ASP A 65 6.66 -3.81 -3.48
#